data_AF-A0A5J4RPS4-F1
#
_entry.id   AF-A0A5J4RPS4-F1
#
_cell.length_a   1.000
_cell.length_b   1.000
_cell.length_c   1.000
_cell.angle_alpha   90.00
_cell.angle_beta   90.00
_cell.angle_gamma   90.00
#
_symmetry.space_group_name_H-M   'P 1'
#
loop_
_entity.id
_entity.type
_entity.pdbx_description
1 polymer ?
#
loop_
_entity_poly.entity_id
_entity_poly.type
_entity_poly.pdbx_seq_one_letter_code
_entity_poly.pdbx_strand_id
1 'polypeptide(L)'
;MAVDLRHPFNEGMNLLLTWRNRYSKVEYGEKVLMNIFYRKYTMEFMWNEIDNSFQKKIFGGRKVLWNDFNQGFQKLKSSYQQNAVSKTQPVLMNLLTEQSQRKVGTISYASYKDRIIGARQGNKNDIEEIEYAYLYYLLTDESILLWGAFGGTGLSKIEAIGKMTGLVIETEELNSYDKIDNMLSQLCVAPYLHKIYNPLPPL
;
A
#
# COMPACT_ATOMS: atom_id res chain seq x y z
N MET A 1 6.20 -9.00 -17.05
CA MET A 1 6.98 -7.77 -16.87
C MET A 1 6.98 -7.51 -15.38
N ALA A 2 8.10 -7.70 -14.68
CA ALA A 2 8.13 -7.37 -13.26
C ALA A 2 7.85 -5.88 -13.08
N VAL A 3 6.96 -5.51 -12.15
CA VAL A 3 6.70 -4.10 -11.81
C VAL A 3 7.99 -3.44 -11.32
N ASP A 4 8.28 -2.24 -11.81
CA ASP A 4 9.40 -1.44 -11.33
C ASP A 4 9.03 -0.67 -10.06
N LEU A 5 9.55 -1.14 -8.93
CA LEU A 5 9.33 -0.54 -7.60
C LEU A 5 10.48 0.38 -7.15
N ARG A 6 11.48 0.64 -8.01
CA ARG A 6 12.66 1.45 -7.64
C ARG A 6 12.31 2.88 -7.29
N HIS A 7 11.47 3.51 -8.10
CA HIS A 7 11.06 4.89 -7.88
C HIS A 7 10.28 5.06 -6.56
N PRO A 8 9.17 4.35 -6.31
CA PRO A 8 8.43 4.49 -5.05
C PRO A 8 9.25 4.04 -3.84
N PHE A 9 10.19 3.10 -3.98
CA PHE A 9 11.11 2.74 -2.91
C PHE A 9 12.02 3.92 -2.52
N ASN A 10 12.65 4.56 -3.50
CA ASN A 10 13.53 5.71 -3.27
C ASN A 10 12.77 6.88 -2.64
N GLU A 11 11.55 7.15 -3.10
CA GLU A 11 10.67 8.14 -2.45
C GLU A 11 10.37 7.78 -1.00
N GLY A 12 10.04 6.51 -0.72
CA GLY A 12 9.81 6.01 0.63
C GLY A 12 11.02 6.17 1.55
N MET A 13 12.21 5.82 1.08
CA MET A 13 13.46 6.02 1.82
C MET A 13 13.72 7.50 2.13
N ASN A 14 13.50 8.38 1.16
CA ASN A 14 13.64 9.82 1.34
C ASN A 14 12.64 10.38 2.36
N LEU A 15 11.41 9.87 2.38
CA LEU A 15 10.41 10.22 3.39
C LEU A 15 10.84 9.77 4.79
N LEU A 16 11.34 8.54 4.95
CA LEU A 16 11.85 8.05 6.23
C LEU A 16 12.99 8.92 6.75
N LEU A 17 13.98 9.25 5.90
CA LEU A 17 15.08 10.15 6.25
C LEU A 17 14.59 11.55 6.65
N THR A 18 13.64 12.09 5.90
CA THR A 18 13.02 13.39 6.20
C THR A 18 12.33 13.39 7.55
N TRP A 19 11.59 12.32 7.86
CA TRP A 19 10.87 12.20 9.13
C TRP A 19 11.80 11.97 10.32
N ARG A 20 12.90 11.24 10.14
CA ARG A 20 13.94 11.10 11.18
C ARG A 20 14.54 12.44 11.58
N ASN A 21 14.77 13.31 10.59
CA ASN A 21 15.32 14.65 10.84
C ASN A 21 14.29 15.63 11.41
N ARG A 22 12.99 15.33 11.25
CA ARG A 22 11.89 16.22 11.66
C ARG A 22 11.38 15.91 13.07
N TYR A 23 11.21 14.64 13.38
CA TYR A 23 10.52 14.20 14.59
C TYR A 23 11.51 13.80 15.69
N SER A 24 11.11 14.00 16.94
CA SER A 24 11.87 13.49 18.08
C SER A 24 11.90 11.96 18.08
N LYS A 25 12.94 11.36 18.69
CA LYS A 25 13.05 9.89 18.83
C LYS A 25 11.81 9.25 19.47
N VAL A 26 11.20 9.97 20.41
CA VAL A 26 10.02 9.51 21.16
C VAL A 26 8.79 9.42 20.26
N GLU A 27 8.53 10.41 19.40
CA GLU A 27 7.31 10.42 18.58
C GLU A 27 7.50 9.78 17.20
N TYR A 28 8.74 9.64 16.73
CA TYR A 28 9.07 9.22 15.36
C TYR A 28 8.32 7.95 14.93
N GLY A 29 8.44 6.87 15.71
CA GLY A 29 7.83 5.58 15.36
C GLY A 29 6.30 5.67 15.21
N GLU A 30 5.64 6.41 16.11
CA GLU A 30 4.20 6.64 16.02
C GLU A 30 3.82 7.48 14.80
N LYS A 31 4.59 8.53 14.47
CA LYS A 31 4.34 9.34 13.25
C LYS A 31 4.49 8.54 11.97
N VAL A 32 5.50 7.66 11.89
CA VAL A 32 5.66 6.76 10.74
C VAL A 32 4.49 5.79 10.64
N LEU A 33 4.06 5.21 11.76
CA LEU A 33 2.91 4.32 11.78
C LEU A 33 1.60 5.03 11.40
N MET A 34 1.37 6.25 11.87
CA MET A 34 0.23 7.07 11.43
C MET A 34 0.23 7.24 9.91
N ASN A 35 1.39 7.45 9.29
CA ASN A 35 1.50 7.53 7.84
C ASN A 35 1.16 6.19 7.16
N ILE A 36 1.53 5.04 7.73
CA ILE A 36 1.09 3.73 7.20
C ILE A 36 -0.44 3.66 7.14
N PHE A 37 -1.11 3.98 8.24
CA PHE A 37 -2.57 3.87 8.31
C PHE A 37 -3.30 4.94 7.51
N TYR A 38 -2.73 6.14 7.39
CA TYR A 38 -3.24 7.14 6.45
C TYR A 38 -3.28 6.59 5.02
N ARG A 39 -2.26 5.85 4.59
CA ARG A 39 -2.27 5.22 3.27
C ARG A 39 -3.27 4.08 3.20
N LYS A 40 -3.29 3.19 4.19
CA LYS A 40 -4.18 2.02 4.20
C LYS A 40 -5.66 2.38 4.17
N TYR A 41 -6.09 3.36 4.96
CA TYR A 41 -7.46 3.85 4.90
C TYR A 41 -7.78 4.55 3.58
N THR A 42 -6.81 5.27 2.99
CA THR A 42 -7.00 5.86 1.66
C THR A 42 -7.26 4.79 0.60
N MET A 43 -6.46 3.72 0.59
CA MET A 43 -6.65 2.59 -0.33
C MET A 43 -7.99 1.90 -0.12
N GLU A 44 -8.42 1.73 1.14
CA GLU A 44 -9.72 1.14 1.46
C GLU A 44 -10.89 2.02 0.96
N PHE A 45 -10.84 3.34 1.17
CA PHE A 45 -11.86 4.25 0.64
C PHE A 45 -11.92 4.29 -0.89
N MET A 46 -10.82 3.95 -1.55
CA MET A 46 -10.73 3.82 -2.99
C MET A 46 -11.08 2.43 -3.52
N TRP A 47 -11.27 1.43 -2.66
CA TRP A 47 -11.36 0.04 -3.08
C TRP A 47 -12.38 -0.17 -4.19
N ASN A 48 -13.57 0.43 -4.07
CA ASN A 48 -14.61 0.32 -5.09
C ASN A 48 -14.17 0.88 -6.46
N GLU A 49 -13.41 1.98 -6.49
CA GLU A 49 -12.89 2.55 -7.74
C GLU A 49 -11.83 1.63 -8.36
N ILE A 50 -10.93 1.10 -7.53
CA ILE A 50 -9.89 0.15 -7.96
C ILE A 50 -10.55 -1.11 -8.52
N ASP A 51 -11.52 -1.68 -7.80
CA ASP A 51 -12.23 -2.89 -8.21
C ASP A 51 -13.05 -2.68 -9.50
N ASN A 52 -13.66 -1.49 -9.64
CA ASN A 52 -14.38 -1.09 -10.85
C ASN A 52 -13.49 -1.03 -12.10
N SER A 53 -12.17 -1.02 -11.94
CA SER A 53 -11.23 -1.15 -13.05
C SER A 53 -11.38 -2.50 -13.78
N PHE A 54 -11.95 -3.52 -13.13
CA PHE A 54 -12.12 -4.87 -13.67
C PHE A 54 -13.54 -5.17 -14.15
N GLN A 55 -14.39 -4.15 -14.32
CA GLN A 55 -15.80 -4.33 -14.68
C GLN A 55 -15.99 -5.06 -16.02
N LYS A 56 -17.06 -5.85 -16.11
CA LYS A 56 -17.46 -6.56 -17.34
C LYS A 56 -18.44 -5.71 -18.15
N LYS A 57 -18.48 -5.92 -19.47
CA LYS A 57 -19.52 -5.36 -20.33
C LYS A 57 -20.85 -6.11 -20.11
N ILE A 58 -21.97 -5.48 -20.49
CA ILE A 58 -23.32 -6.03 -20.36
C ILE A 58 -23.46 -7.38 -21.08
N PHE A 59 -22.82 -7.54 -22.25
CA PHE A 59 -22.88 -8.75 -23.07
C PHE A 59 -21.65 -9.66 -22.91
N GLY A 60 -20.96 -9.57 -21.76
CA GLY A 60 -19.75 -10.35 -21.49
C GLY A 60 -18.47 -9.72 -22.02
N GLY A 61 -17.33 -10.24 -21.55
CA GLY A 61 -16.01 -9.67 -21.79
C GLY A 61 -15.67 -8.49 -20.86
N ARG A 62 -14.39 -8.13 -20.79
CA ARG A 62 -13.89 -7.03 -19.96
C ARG A 62 -14.11 -5.69 -20.65
N LYS A 63 -14.45 -4.66 -19.86
CA LYS A 63 -14.56 -3.28 -20.35
C LYS A 63 -13.18 -2.63 -20.31
N VAL A 64 -12.81 -1.97 -21.41
CA VAL A 64 -11.65 -1.09 -21.45
C VAL A 64 -12.09 0.29 -20.97
N LEU A 65 -11.50 0.76 -19.88
CA LEU A 65 -11.75 2.09 -19.30
C LEU A 65 -10.70 3.11 -19.75
N TRP A 66 -9.49 2.64 -20.01
CA TRP A 66 -8.36 3.46 -20.43
C TRP A 66 -7.67 2.80 -21.62
N ASN A 67 -7.44 3.60 -22.66
CA ASN A 67 -6.73 3.14 -23.86
C ASN A 67 -5.23 2.97 -23.60
N ASP A 68 -4.72 3.61 -22.55
CA ASP A 68 -3.32 3.60 -22.15
C ASP A 68 -3.18 3.28 -20.66
N PHE A 69 -2.20 2.43 -20.33
CA PHE A 69 -1.93 2.03 -18.95
C PHE A 69 -1.50 3.22 -18.08
N ASN A 70 -0.63 4.09 -18.60
CA ASN A 70 -0.13 5.23 -17.83
C ASN A 70 -1.25 6.22 -17.53
N GLN A 71 -2.18 6.42 -18.48
CA GLN A 71 -3.39 7.21 -18.24
C GLN A 71 -4.21 6.66 -17.06
N GLY A 72 -4.45 5.35 -17.02
CA GLY A 72 -5.19 4.71 -15.94
C GLY A 72 -4.48 4.84 -14.59
N PHE A 73 -3.16 4.61 -14.59
CA PHE A 73 -2.35 4.73 -13.39
C PHE A 73 -2.33 6.17 -12.85
N GLN A 74 -2.16 7.18 -13.71
CA GLN A 74 -2.21 8.58 -13.29
C GLN A 74 -3.59 8.97 -12.73
N LYS A 75 -4.68 8.50 -13.34
CA LYS A 75 -6.03 8.71 -12.79
C LYS A 75 -6.19 8.13 -11.39
N LEU A 76 -5.74 6.89 -11.18
CA LEU A 76 -5.79 6.25 -9.86
C LEU A 76 -4.90 6.99 -8.84
N LYS A 77 -3.70 7.46 -9.23
CA LYS A 77 -2.85 8.29 -8.36
C LYS A 77 -3.49 9.62 -7.99
N SER A 78 -4.15 10.30 -8.93
CA SER A 78 -4.89 11.54 -8.64
C SER A 78 -6.08 11.28 -7.70
N SER A 79 -6.83 10.21 -7.93
CA SER A 79 -7.93 9.82 -7.03
C SER A 79 -7.41 9.49 -5.63
N TYR A 80 -6.26 8.82 -5.53
CA TYR A 80 -5.58 8.57 -4.27
C TYR A 80 -5.28 9.87 -3.51
N GLN A 81 -4.67 10.85 -4.16
CA GLN A 81 -4.37 12.14 -3.55
C GLN A 81 -5.65 12.84 -3.07
N GLN A 82 -6.72 12.80 -3.87
CA GLN A 82 -8.00 13.40 -3.51
C GLN A 82 -8.67 12.70 -2.32
N ASN A 83 -8.72 11.37 -2.31
CA ASN A 83 -9.33 10.59 -1.22
C ASN A 83 -8.51 10.73 0.08
N ALA A 84 -7.18 10.81 -0.02
CA ALA A 84 -6.32 11.00 1.13
C ALA A 84 -6.70 12.27 1.91
N VAL A 85 -6.87 13.39 1.19
CA VAL A 85 -7.22 14.69 1.80
C VAL A 85 -8.70 14.77 2.16
N SER A 86 -9.60 14.38 1.26
CA SER A 86 -11.04 14.64 1.42
C SER A 86 -11.77 13.59 2.27
N LYS A 87 -11.27 12.35 2.32
CA LYS A 87 -11.90 11.25 3.06
C LYS A 87 -11.08 10.77 4.23
N THR A 88 -9.77 10.54 4.06
CA THR A 88 -8.95 9.94 5.11
C THR A 88 -8.55 10.94 6.19
N GLN A 89 -7.96 12.06 5.80
CA GLN A 89 -7.43 13.05 6.74
C GLN A 89 -8.44 13.49 7.82
N PRO A 90 -9.72 13.78 7.50
CA PRO A 90 -10.69 14.26 8.49
C PRO A 90 -11.06 13.22 9.56
N VAL A 91 -10.90 11.93 9.27
CA VAL A 91 -11.36 10.84 10.15
C VAL A 91 -10.21 9.98 10.70
N LEU A 92 -8.97 10.21 10.25
CA LEU A 92 -7.82 9.37 10.58
C LEU A 92 -7.68 9.16 12.10
N MET A 93 -7.67 10.25 12.88
CA MET A 93 -7.46 10.13 14.32
C MET A 93 -8.56 9.31 14.99
N ASN A 94 -9.83 9.52 14.62
CA ASN A 94 -10.95 8.74 15.14
C ASN A 94 -10.83 7.26 14.76
N LEU A 95 -10.37 6.94 13.55
CA LEU A 95 -10.12 5.55 13.15
C LEU A 95 -9.00 4.91 13.95
N LEU A 96 -7.92 5.66 14.22
CA LEU A 96 -6.78 5.16 15.00
C LEU A 96 -7.09 4.96 16.48
N THR A 97 -7.94 5.81 17.08
CA THR A 97 -8.29 5.71 18.51
C THR A 97 -9.44 4.75 18.75
N GLU A 98 -10.57 4.95 18.05
CA GLU A 98 -11.83 4.23 18.31
C GLU A 98 -11.90 2.88 17.61
N GLN A 99 -11.17 2.72 16.49
CA GLN A 99 -11.18 1.50 15.67
C GLN A 99 -9.79 0.87 15.55
N SER A 100 -8.93 1.05 16.55
CA SER A 100 -7.54 0.55 16.54
C SER A 100 -7.39 -0.95 16.25
N GLN A 101 -8.39 -1.76 16.63
CA GLN A 101 -8.41 -3.22 16.43
C GLN A 101 -8.91 -3.64 15.04
N ARG A 102 -9.59 -2.74 14.32
CA ARG A 102 -10.12 -3.03 12.99
C ARG A 102 -8.95 -3.27 12.04
N LYS A 103 -9.08 -4.32 11.23
CA LYS A 103 -8.14 -4.58 10.14
C LYS A 103 -8.47 -3.69 8.94
N VAL A 104 -7.44 -3.14 8.33
CA VAL A 104 -7.47 -2.44 7.05
C VAL A 104 -6.39 -3.04 6.15
N GLY A 105 -6.82 -3.72 5.09
CA GLY A 105 -5.96 -4.66 4.37
C GLY A 105 -5.55 -5.82 5.30
N THR A 106 -4.26 -6.05 5.45
CA THR A 106 -3.70 -7.13 6.28
C THR A 106 -3.33 -6.74 7.72
N ILE A 107 -3.50 -5.46 8.13
CA ILE A 107 -3.01 -4.94 9.42
C ILE A 107 -4.07 -4.20 10.26
N SER A 108 -3.81 -4.08 11.56
CA SER A 108 -4.55 -3.18 12.47
C SER A 108 -3.60 -2.28 13.25
N TYR A 109 -4.05 -1.10 13.68
CA TYR A 109 -3.17 -0.16 14.40
C TYR A 109 -2.71 -0.75 15.73
N ALA A 110 -3.61 -1.47 16.40
CA ALA A 110 -3.35 -2.12 17.67
C ALA A 110 -2.24 -3.18 17.59
N SER A 111 -2.01 -3.82 16.43
CA SER A 111 -0.95 -4.84 16.29
C SER A 111 0.47 -4.26 16.36
N TYR A 112 0.62 -2.93 16.41
CA TYR A 112 1.91 -2.24 16.53
C TYR A 112 2.13 -1.62 17.92
N LYS A 113 1.20 -1.81 18.87
CA LYS A 113 1.26 -1.16 20.19
C LYS A 113 2.61 -1.37 20.90
N ASP A 114 3.09 -2.61 20.95
CA ASP A 114 4.34 -2.93 21.65
C ASP A 114 5.57 -2.35 20.94
N ARG A 115 5.56 -2.37 19.60
CA ARG A 115 6.63 -1.77 18.77
C ARG A 115 6.70 -0.25 18.96
N ILE A 116 5.56 0.44 19.08
CA ILE A 116 5.55 1.87 19.37
C ILE A 116 6.16 2.14 20.76
N ILE A 117 5.83 1.32 21.76
CA ILE A 117 6.39 1.46 23.11
C ILE A 117 7.91 1.27 23.09
N GLY A 118 8.40 0.23 22.42
CA GLY A 118 9.84 -0.01 22.29
C GLY A 118 10.55 1.06 21.47
N ALA A 119 9.95 1.52 20.36
CA ALA A 119 10.50 2.62 19.57
C ALA A 119 10.61 3.93 20.38
N ARG A 120 9.60 4.25 21.20
CA ARG A 120 9.64 5.39 22.14
C ARG A 120 10.80 5.31 23.13
N GLN A 121 11.20 4.10 23.50
CA GLN A 121 12.34 3.84 24.39
C GLN A 121 13.67 3.78 23.65
N GLY A 122 13.68 3.98 22.32
CA GLY A 122 14.89 3.90 21.50
C GLY A 122 15.31 2.48 21.12
N ASN A 123 14.41 1.49 21.20
CA ASN A 123 14.70 0.15 20.70
C ASN A 123 14.86 0.20 19.17
N LYS A 124 16.08 -0.09 18.72
CA LYS A 124 16.48 -0.03 17.31
C LYS A 124 15.70 -1.01 16.43
N ASN A 125 15.41 -2.21 16.94
CA ASN A 125 14.71 -3.24 16.19
C ASN A 125 13.25 -2.85 15.95
N ASP A 126 12.60 -2.27 16.95
CA ASP A 126 11.20 -1.82 16.82
C ASP A 126 11.08 -0.63 15.86
N ILE A 127 12.06 0.28 15.89
CA ILE A 127 12.16 1.40 14.94
C ILE A 127 12.34 0.86 13.51
N GLU A 128 13.31 -0.03 13.31
CA GLU A 128 13.57 -0.65 12.00
C GLU A 128 12.34 -1.39 11.47
N GLU A 129 11.64 -2.14 12.32
CA GLU A 129 10.45 -2.86 11.90
C GLU A 129 9.31 -1.92 11.46
N ILE A 130 9.12 -0.79 12.15
CA ILE A 130 8.16 0.24 11.73
C ILE A 130 8.57 0.88 10.39
N GLU A 131 9.86 1.13 10.18
CA GLU A 131 10.39 1.68 8.92
C GLU A 131 10.25 0.69 7.76
N TYR A 132 10.60 -0.58 7.99
CA TYR A 132 10.39 -1.65 7.03
C TYR A 132 8.91 -1.79 6.68
N ALA A 133 8.03 -1.80 7.69
CA ALA A 133 6.58 -1.85 7.48
C ALA A 133 6.09 -0.67 6.63
N TYR A 134 6.63 0.53 6.82
CA TYR A 134 6.28 1.68 6.00
C TYR A 134 6.60 1.45 4.52
N LEU A 135 7.82 1.00 4.20
CA LEU A 135 8.21 0.70 2.82
C LEU A 135 7.38 -0.46 2.25
N TYR A 136 7.18 -1.51 3.04
CA TYR A 136 6.37 -2.66 2.64
C TYR A 136 4.96 -2.25 2.22
N TYR A 137 4.27 -1.45 3.04
CA TYR A 137 2.92 -1.02 2.74
C TYR A 137 2.86 0.07 1.67
N LEU A 138 3.82 0.99 1.62
CA LEU A 138 3.96 1.97 0.54
C LEU A 138 4.02 1.29 -0.84
N LEU A 139 4.91 0.30 -0.98
CA LEU A 139 5.10 -0.43 -2.23
C LEU A 139 3.92 -1.35 -2.55
N THR A 140 3.26 -1.89 -1.52
CA THR A 140 2.04 -2.70 -1.70
C THR A 140 0.92 -1.85 -2.27
N ASP A 141 0.66 -0.69 -1.68
CA ASP A 141 -0.38 0.23 -2.15
C ASP A 141 -0.09 0.67 -3.60
N GLU A 142 1.17 1.00 -3.92
CA GLU A 142 1.56 1.36 -5.28
C GLU A 142 1.33 0.21 -6.28
N SER A 143 1.64 -1.03 -5.86
CA SER A 143 1.37 -2.23 -6.66
C SER A 143 -0.13 -2.41 -6.90
N ILE A 144 -0.99 -2.13 -5.93
CA ILE A 144 -2.45 -2.21 -6.09
C ILE A 144 -2.96 -1.17 -7.10
N LEU A 145 -2.41 0.04 -7.09
CA LEU A 145 -2.78 1.06 -8.08
C LEU A 145 -2.37 0.66 -9.51
N LEU A 146 -1.17 0.08 -9.66
CA LEU A 146 -0.71 -0.48 -10.94
C LEU A 146 -1.58 -1.66 -11.39
N TRP A 147 -1.98 -2.53 -10.45
CA TRP A 147 -2.90 -3.63 -10.72
C TRP A 147 -4.25 -3.12 -11.22
N GLY A 148 -4.83 -2.11 -10.56
CA GLY A 148 -6.05 -1.44 -11.02
C GLY A 148 -5.89 -0.86 -12.42
N ALA A 149 -4.78 -0.18 -12.71
CA ALA A 149 -4.48 0.37 -14.03
C ALA A 149 -4.46 -0.69 -15.12
N PHE A 150 -3.86 -1.87 -14.87
CA PHE A 150 -3.93 -3.02 -15.77
C PHE A 150 -5.36 -3.49 -15.99
N GLY A 151 -6.16 -3.58 -14.92
CA GLY A 151 -7.58 -3.94 -15.02
C GLY A 151 -8.33 -3.05 -16.00
N GLY A 152 -8.16 -1.74 -15.90
CA GLY A 152 -8.85 -0.81 -16.79
C GLY A 152 -8.37 -0.78 -18.24
N THR A 153 -7.25 -1.47 -18.57
CA THR A 153 -6.88 -1.77 -19.97
C THR A 153 -7.62 -2.98 -20.54
N GLY A 154 -8.48 -3.62 -19.75
CA GLY A 154 -9.28 -4.78 -20.14
C GLY A 154 -8.74 -6.13 -19.66
N LEU A 155 -7.69 -6.15 -18.83
CA LEU A 155 -7.21 -7.40 -18.23
C LEU A 155 -8.15 -7.88 -17.11
N SER A 156 -8.24 -9.18 -16.92
CA SER A 156 -8.80 -9.75 -15.71
C SER A 156 -7.85 -9.56 -14.51
N LYS A 157 -8.40 -9.76 -13.31
CA LYS A 157 -7.64 -9.69 -12.06
C LYS A 157 -6.40 -10.58 -12.04
N ILE A 158 -6.54 -11.82 -12.55
CA ILE A 158 -5.46 -12.81 -12.60
C ILE A 158 -4.44 -12.46 -13.68
N GLU A 159 -4.89 -12.08 -14.88
CA GLU A 159 -3.99 -11.65 -15.95
C GLU A 159 -3.17 -10.42 -15.54
N ALA A 160 -3.78 -9.47 -14.82
CA ALA A 160 -3.07 -8.31 -14.30
C ALA A 160 -1.98 -8.71 -13.29
N ILE A 161 -2.25 -9.63 -12.37
CA ILE A 161 -1.22 -10.12 -11.43
C ILE A 161 -0.14 -10.90 -12.18
N GLY A 162 -0.51 -11.77 -13.12
CA GLY A 162 0.46 -12.50 -13.94
C GLY A 162 1.33 -11.55 -14.77
N LYS A 163 0.76 -10.44 -15.25
CA LYS A 163 1.51 -9.41 -15.95
C LYS A 163 2.56 -8.76 -15.05
N MET A 164 2.18 -8.44 -13.81
CA MET A 164 3.01 -7.77 -12.79
C MET A 164 4.09 -8.66 -12.17
N THR A 165 3.79 -9.94 -11.95
CA THR A 165 4.66 -10.88 -11.22
C THR A 165 5.44 -11.79 -12.15
N GLY A 166 4.92 -12.05 -13.36
CA GLY A 166 5.42 -13.10 -14.25
C GLY A 166 5.00 -14.52 -13.84
N LEU A 167 4.15 -14.65 -12.82
CA LEU A 167 3.69 -15.94 -12.30
C LEU A 167 2.30 -16.30 -12.86
N VAL A 168 2.05 -17.60 -13.04
CA VAL A 168 0.70 -18.12 -13.26
C VAL A 168 0.12 -18.45 -11.89
N ILE A 169 -1.05 -17.88 -11.59
CA ILE A 169 -1.70 -18.02 -10.29
C ILE A 169 -3.06 -18.68 -10.49
N GLU A 170 -3.30 -19.74 -9.74
CA GLU A 170 -4.61 -20.34 -9.57
C GLU A 170 -5.17 -19.90 -8.23
N THR A 171 -6.30 -19.19 -8.25
CA THR A 171 -6.98 -18.73 -7.04
C THR A 171 -8.46 -18.60 -7.34
N GLU A 172 -9.30 -18.94 -6.35
CA GLU A 172 -10.74 -19.07 -6.55
C GLU A 172 -11.41 -17.70 -6.77
N GLU A 173 -11.16 -16.70 -5.91
CA GLU A 173 -11.72 -15.36 -6.09
C GLU A 173 -10.92 -14.25 -5.40
N LEU A 174 -10.57 -13.22 -6.17
CA LEU A 174 -9.93 -11.98 -5.70
C LEU A 174 -10.94 -10.84 -5.60
N ASN A 175 -11.80 -10.86 -4.58
CA ASN A 175 -12.98 -10.00 -4.47
C ASN A 175 -12.92 -8.94 -3.34
N SER A 176 -11.81 -8.88 -2.62
CA SER A 176 -11.66 -7.98 -1.47
C SER A 176 -10.28 -7.34 -1.41
N TYR A 177 -10.22 -6.16 -0.77
CA TYR A 177 -9.01 -5.37 -0.63
C TYR A 177 -7.90 -6.15 0.10
N ASP A 178 -8.23 -6.80 1.22
CA ASP A 178 -7.31 -7.60 2.03
C ASP A 178 -6.66 -8.77 1.25
N LYS A 179 -7.43 -9.47 0.41
CA LYS A 179 -6.89 -10.54 -0.44
C LYS A 179 -5.88 -10.00 -1.46
N ILE A 180 -6.18 -8.87 -2.10
CA ILE A 180 -5.30 -8.24 -3.08
C ILE A 180 -4.05 -7.65 -2.41
N ASP A 181 -4.22 -6.99 -1.27
CA ASP A 181 -3.14 -6.48 -0.42
C ASP A 181 -2.18 -7.61 -0.02
N ASN A 182 -2.72 -8.72 0.48
CA ASN A 182 -1.92 -9.89 0.82
C ASN A 182 -1.20 -10.48 -0.40
N MET A 183 -1.91 -10.67 -1.52
CA MET A 183 -1.35 -11.28 -2.72
C MET A 183 -0.20 -10.46 -3.32
N LEU A 184 -0.42 -9.16 -3.55
CA LEU A 184 0.59 -8.30 -4.17
C LEU A 184 1.76 -8.01 -3.22
N SER A 185 1.50 -7.95 -1.91
CA SER A 185 2.58 -7.78 -0.95
C SER A 185 3.51 -9.01 -0.91
N GLN A 186 2.97 -10.23 -0.99
CA GLN A 186 3.77 -11.46 -1.03
C GLN A 186 4.46 -11.70 -2.39
N LEU A 187 3.80 -11.42 -3.50
CA LEU A 187 4.31 -11.77 -4.83
C LEU A 187 5.15 -10.68 -5.50
N CYS A 188 4.91 -9.40 -5.17
CA CYS A 188 5.66 -8.28 -5.74
C CYS A 188 6.63 -7.68 -4.72
N VAL A 189 6.13 -7.31 -3.54
CA VAL A 189 6.85 -6.42 -2.63
C VAL A 189 7.86 -7.15 -1.77
N ALA A 190 7.47 -8.25 -1.12
CA ALA A 190 8.37 -9.02 -0.25
C ALA A 190 9.63 -9.51 -1.00
N PRO A 191 9.53 -10.09 -2.22
CA PRO A 191 10.71 -10.51 -2.97
C PRO A 191 11.59 -9.35 -3.41
N TYR A 192 11.00 -8.17 -3.65
CA TYR A 192 11.73 -6.96 -3.99
C TYR A 192 12.50 -6.43 -2.77
N LEU A 193 11.82 -6.19 -1.64
CA LEU A 193 12.45 -5.70 -0.41
C LEU A 193 13.50 -6.67 0.13
N HIS A 194 13.29 -7.98 0.06
CA HIS A 194 14.28 -8.97 0.47
C HIS A 194 15.63 -8.80 -0.25
N LYS A 195 15.63 -8.31 -1.50
CA LYS A 195 16.85 -8.13 -2.30
C LYS A 195 17.53 -6.78 -2.10
N ILE A 196 16.77 -5.75 -1.74
CA ILE A 196 17.22 -4.35 -1.87
C ILE A 196 17.13 -3.54 -0.57
N TYR A 197 16.36 -4.01 0.41
CA TYR A 197 16.21 -3.30 1.68
C TYR A 197 17.52 -3.37 2.47
N ASN A 198 17.95 -2.20 2.92
CA ASN A 198 19.03 -2.05 3.89
C ASN A 198 18.51 -1.17 5.03
N PRO A 199 18.59 -1.63 6.29
CA PRO A 199 18.18 -0.84 7.44
C PRO A 199 18.90 0.50 7.48
N LEU A 200 18.17 1.55 7.84
CA LEU A 200 18.78 2.84 8.10
C LEU A 200 19.62 2.78 9.39
N PRO A 201 20.69 3.59 9.52
CA PRO A 201 21.50 3.62 10.74
C PRO A 201 20.67 3.88 11.99
N PRO A 202 21.10 3.46 13.19
CA PRO A 202 20.34 3.74 14.42
C PRO A 202 20.06 5.24 14.62
N LEU A 203 18.83 5.55 15.07
CA LEU A 203 18.34 6.90 15.38
C LEU A 203 19.04 7.51 16.60
#